data_AF-A0A7Z1S9S8-F1
#
_entry.id   AF-A0A7Z1S9S8-F1
#
_cell.length_a   1.000
_cell.length_b   1.000
_cell.length_c   1.000
_cell.angle_alpha   90.00
_cell.angle_beta   90.00
_cell.angle_gamma   90.00
#
_symmetry.space_group_name_H-M   'P 1'
#
loop_
_entity.id
_entity.type
_entity.pdbx_description
1 polymer ?
#
loop_
_entity_poly.entity_id
_entity_poly.type
_entity_poly.pdbx_seq_one_letter_code
_entity_poly.pdbx_strand_id
1 'polypeptide(L)'
;AMDDISNQYANHTIKLTTRQAFQFHGILKRNLKQSMKNINHAVLDSIAACGDVNRNTMCNPNPYQSQVHKEINDYATRISNHLLPRTNAYHEIWLDGEKVLDSSEEKEPIYGNTYLPRKFKIGIAVPPSNDIDVYSQDIGLIAIVEQDELIGFNVTIGGGMGMTHGITETYPQLGRLIGFIPKEKVVD
;
A
#
# COMPACT_ATOMS: atom_id res chain seq x y z
N ALA A 1 -4.76 21.32 1.37
CA ALA A 1 -3.43 20.68 1.39
C ALA A 1 -3.11 19.95 0.08
N MET A 2 -3.72 18.80 -0.24
CA MET A 2 -3.42 18.07 -1.49
C MET A 2 -3.80 18.85 -2.75
N ASP A 3 -4.93 19.56 -2.71
CA ASP A 3 -5.35 20.48 -3.77
C ASP A 3 -4.33 21.61 -4.00
N ASP A 4 -3.86 22.23 -2.93
CA ASP A 4 -2.84 23.29 -3.00
C ASP A 4 -1.54 22.79 -3.62
N ILE A 5 -1.11 21.56 -3.27
CA ILE A 5 0.09 20.95 -3.87
C ILE A 5 -0.08 20.77 -5.38
N SER A 6 -1.26 20.32 -5.81
CA SER A 6 -1.58 20.17 -7.23
C SER A 6 -1.51 21.51 -7.97
N ASN A 7 -2.09 22.56 -7.37
CA ASN A 7 -2.17 23.88 -7.96
C ASN A 7 -0.84 24.64 -7.97
N GLN A 8 -0.03 24.47 -6.93
CA GLN A 8 1.22 25.23 -6.78
C GLN A 8 2.41 24.56 -7.45
N TYR A 9 2.47 23.22 -7.43
CA TYR A 9 3.68 22.49 -7.84
C TYR A 9 3.48 21.49 -8.96
N ALA A 10 2.24 21.08 -9.25
CA ALA A 10 1.91 20.08 -10.25
C ALA A 10 1.15 20.71 -11.43
N ASN A 11 0.31 19.93 -12.11
CA ASN A 11 -0.41 20.33 -13.32
C ASN A 11 -1.90 20.66 -13.08
N HIS A 12 -2.27 21.13 -11.88
CA HIS A 12 -3.66 21.48 -11.52
C HIS A 12 -4.66 20.30 -11.56
N THR A 13 -4.17 19.07 -11.50
CA THR A 13 -5.01 17.87 -11.40
C THR A 13 -4.60 16.98 -10.24
N ILE A 14 -5.56 16.29 -9.65
CA ILE A 14 -5.32 15.19 -8.71
C ILE A 14 -5.85 13.92 -9.36
N LYS A 15 -4.97 12.94 -9.56
CA LYS A 15 -5.37 11.65 -10.11
C LYS A 15 -5.63 10.66 -8.98
N LEU A 16 -6.90 10.31 -8.79
CA LEU A 16 -7.27 9.14 -8.00
C LEU A 16 -6.85 7.86 -8.74
N THR A 17 -6.18 6.97 -8.02
CA THR A 17 -5.68 5.70 -8.57
C THR A 17 -6.62 4.55 -8.25
N THR A 18 -6.50 3.47 -9.02
CA THR A 18 -7.18 2.19 -8.73
C THR A 18 -6.69 1.53 -7.44
N ARG A 19 -5.67 2.11 -6.78
CA ARG A 19 -5.13 1.65 -5.50
C ARG A 19 -5.39 2.60 -4.35
N GLN A 20 -6.48 3.36 -4.39
CA GLN A 20 -6.93 4.20 -3.27
C GLN A 20 -5.88 5.24 -2.81
N ALA A 21 -5.04 5.69 -3.74
CA ALA A 21 -4.01 6.69 -3.51
C ALA A 21 -4.14 7.86 -4.50
N PHE A 22 -3.44 8.96 -4.20
CA PHE A 22 -3.33 10.14 -5.06
C PHE A 22 -2.05 10.10 -5.92
N GLN A 23 -2.12 10.67 -7.11
CA GLN A 23 -0.96 10.96 -7.95
C GLN A 23 -1.00 12.42 -8.41
N PHE A 24 0.16 13.08 -8.29
CA PHE A 24 0.43 14.42 -8.82
C PHE A 24 1.37 14.29 -10.02
N HIS A 25 1.08 15.00 -11.10
CA HIS A 25 1.85 14.94 -12.34
C HIS A 25 2.44 16.31 -12.69
N GLY A 26 3.59 16.33 -13.35
CA GLY A 26 4.23 17.56 -13.81
C GLY A 26 5.00 18.33 -12.73
N ILE A 27 5.31 17.71 -11.59
CA ILE A 27 6.16 18.34 -10.57
C ILE A 27 7.58 18.51 -11.13
N LEU A 28 8.01 19.76 -11.28
CA LEU A 28 9.37 20.08 -11.74
C LEU A 28 10.39 19.66 -10.68
N LYS A 29 11.54 19.10 -11.10
CA LYS A 29 12.57 18.55 -10.19
C LYS A 29 12.97 19.51 -9.05
N ARG A 30 13.08 20.82 -9.34
CA ARG A 30 13.41 21.86 -8.36
C ARG A 30 12.35 22.03 -7.25
N ASN A 31 11.10 21.67 -7.53
CA ASN A 31 9.98 21.76 -6.59
C ASN A 31 9.77 20.46 -5.81
N LEU A 32 10.35 19.33 -6.26
CA LEU A 32 10.06 18.00 -5.73
C LEU A 32 10.25 17.91 -4.22
N LYS A 33 11.38 18.39 -3.69
CA LYS A 33 11.64 18.34 -2.24
C LYS A 33 10.62 19.12 -1.43
N GLN A 34 10.22 20.32 -1.90
CA GLN A 34 9.19 21.10 -1.23
C GLN A 34 7.82 20.41 -1.31
N SER A 35 7.46 19.81 -2.44
CA SER A 35 6.23 19.04 -2.57
C SER A 35 6.21 17.87 -1.59
N MET A 36 7.33 17.15 -1.42
CA MET A 36 7.45 16.06 -0.46
C MET A 36 7.25 16.50 0.99
N LYS A 37 7.85 17.62 1.39
CA LYS A 37 7.62 18.21 2.72
C LYS A 37 6.16 18.60 2.95
N ASN A 38 5.54 19.21 1.95
CA ASN A 38 4.14 19.62 2.04
C ASN A 38 3.20 18.42 2.14
N ILE A 39 3.51 17.30 1.48
CA ILE A 39 2.79 16.03 1.64
C ILE A 39 2.91 15.56 3.10
N ASN A 40 4.13 15.50 3.63
CA ASN A 40 4.39 15.09 5.01
C ASN A 40 3.69 15.97 6.05
N HIS A 41 3.75 17.30 5.88
CA HIS A 41 3.04 18.24 6.76
C HIS A 41 1.51 18.08 6.73
N ALA A 42 0.96 17.50 5.67
CA ALA A 42 -0.46 17.18 5.57
C ALA A 42 -0.84 15.83 6.20
N VAL A 43 0.07 15.22 6.97
CA VAL A 43 -0.10 13.91 7.61
C VAL A 43 -0.31 12.78 6.59
N LEU A 44 0.30 12.93 5.41
CA LEU A 44 0.38 11.92 4.37
C LEU A 44 1.85 11.65 4.06
N ASP A 45 2.18 10.46 3.60
CA ASP A 45 3.51 10.15 3.12
C ASP A 45 3.46 9.54 1.72
N SER A 46 4.63 9.44 1.09
CA SER A 46 4.80 8.70 -0.16
C SER A 46 5.80 7.56 0.00
N ILE A 47 6.07 7.15 1.24
CA ILE A 47 6.98 6.05 1.54
C ILE A 47 6.34 4.80 0.94
N ALA A 48 7.15 4.00 0.25
CA ALA A 48 6.71 2.77 -0.39
C ALA A 48 5.52 2.88 -1.39
N ALA A 49 5.16 4.09 -1.83
CA ALA A 49 4.13 4.27 -2.89
C ALA A 49 4.54 3.61 -4.22
N CYS A 50 5.85 3.56 -4.47
CA CYS A 50 6.51 2.90 -5.60
C CYS A 50 7.69 2.03 -5.11
N GLY A 51 8.42 1.41 -6.03
CA GLY A 51 9.54 0.51 -5.69
C GLY A 51 9.14 -0.95 -5.49
N ASP A 52 10.11 -1.73 -5.01
CA ASP A 52 10.03 -3.16 -4.77
C ASP A 52 9.78 -3.45 -3.28
N VAL A 53 8.60 -3.04 -2.86
CA VAL A 53 8.08 -2.99 -1.49
C VAL A 53 6.59 -3.31 -1.50
N ASN A 54 5.98 -3.43 -0.32
CA ASN A 54 4.53 -3.42 -0.21
C ASN A 54 3.99 -2.07 -0.72
N ARG A 55 3.03 -2.12 -1.64
CA ARG A 55 2.27 -0.96 -2.13
C ARG A 55 1.09 -0.70 -1.19
N ASN A 56 0.37 0.40 -1.44
CA ASN A 56 -0.82 0.75 -0.65
C ASN A 56 -1.73 -0.47 -0.43
N THR A 57 -1.96 -0.80 0.84
CA THR A 57 -2.86 -1.88 1.26
C THR A 57 -4.29 -1.38 1.15
N MET A 58 -5.05 -1.98 0.23
CA MET A 58 -6.43 -1.53 -0.04
C MET A 58 -7.43 -2.21 0.90
N CYS A 59 -8.53 -1.53 1.17
CA CYS A 59 -9.70 -2.13 1.81
C CYS A 59 -11.00 -1.51 1.24
N ASN A 60 -12.17 -2.10 1.50
CA ASN A 60 -13.44 -1.50 1.08
C ASN A 60 -13.50 -0.02 1.57
N PRO A 61 -13.73 0.97 0.69
CA PRO A 61 -13.68 2.39 1.06
C PRO A 61 -15.02 2.92 1.56
N ASN A 62 -16.06 2.09 1.68
CA ASN A 62 -17.42 2.51 2.02
C ASN A 62 -17.75 2.18 3.48
N PRO A 63 -17.62 3.16 4.41
CA PRO A 63 -17.86 2.92 5.84
C PRO A 63 -19.29 2.52 6.19
N TYR A 64 -20.25 2.77 5.31
CA TYR A 64 -21.65 2.46 5.53
C TYR A 64 -22.04 1.06 5.06
N GLN A 65 -21.14 0.35 4.38
CA GLN A 65 -21.44 -0.95 3.77
C GLN A 65 -21.35 -2.11 4.75
N SER A 66 -20.61 -1.95 5.84
CA SER A 66 -20.39 -3.02 6.81
C SER A 66 -20.07 -2.48 8.20
N GLN A 67 -20.59 -3.14 9.23
CA GLN A 67 -20.30 -2.83 10.63
C GLN A 67 -18.81 -3.06 10.97
N VAL A 68 -18.16 -3.99 10.25
CA VAL A 68 -16.73 -4.31 10.45
C VAL A 68 -15.79 -3.41 9.66
N HIS A 69 -16.29 -2.42 8.89
CA HIS A 69 -15.44 -1.58 8.03
C HIS A 69 -14.30 -0.92 8.81
N LYS A 70 -14.58 -0.39 10.01
CA LYS A 70 -13.56 0.22 10.85
C LYS A 70 -12.46 -0.78 11.22
N GLU A 71 -12.84 -1.97 11.68
CA GLU A 71 -11.90 -3.03 12.05
C GLU A 71 -11.06 -3.46 10.83
N ILE A 72 -11.68 -3.60 9.66
CA ILE A 72 -11.00 -3.90 8.40
C ILE A 72 -10.00 -2.80 8.01
N ASN A 73 -10.37 -1.53 8.15
CA ASN A 73 -9.48 -0.41 7.90
C ASN A 73 -8.29 -0.39 8.89
N ASP A 74 -8.54 -0.70 10.16
CA ASP A 74 -7.50 -0.84 11.18
C ASP A 74 -6.52 -1.96 10.82
N TYR A 75 -7.02 -3.11 10.32
CA TYR A 75 -6.16 -4.19 9.81
C TYR A 75 -5.35 -3.79 8.58
N ALA A 76 -5.95 -3.10 7.61
CA ALA A 76 -5.23 -2.60 6.43
C ALA A 76 -4.10 -1.64 6.84
N THR A 77 -4.37 -0.73 7.77
CA THR A 77 -3.38 0.18 8.36
C THR A 77 -2.28 -0.58 9.10
N ARG A 78 -2.63 -1.56 9.94
CA ARG A 78 -1.64 -2.39 10.66
C ARG A 78 -0.71 -3.15 9.72
N ILE A 79 -1.25 -3.76 8.66
CA ILE A 79 -0.46 -4.46 7.63
C ILE A 79 0.45 -3.47 6.90
N SER A 80 -0.07 -2.32 6.49
CA SER A 80 0.71 -1.27 5.82
C SER A 80 1.87 -0.79 6.69
N ASN A 81 1.62 -0.52 7.98
CA ASN A 81 2.63 -0.08 8.94
C ASN A 81 3.65 -1.19 9.26
N HIS A 82 3.20 -2.44 9.37
CA HIS A 82 4.09 -3.57 9.62
C HIS A 82 5.13 -3.73 8.49
N LEU A 83 4.67 -3.55 7.24
CA LEU A 83 5.47 -3.66 6.02
C LEU A 83 6.08 -2.32 5.57
N LEU A 84 6.04 -1.27 6.39
CA LEU A 84 6.70 -0.02 6.03
C LEU A 84 8.22 -0.19 6.16
N PRO A 85 9.03 0.27 5.18
CA PRO A 85 10.48 0.30 5.31
C PRO A 85 10.90 1.05 6.58
N ARG A 86 11.82 0.45 7.35
CA ARG A 86 12.39 0.98 8.58
C ARG A 86 13.81 1.51 8.34
N THR A 87 13.89 2.52 7.50
CA THR A 87 15.12 3.26 7.16
C THR A 87 14.91 4.76 7.34
N ASN A 88 15.95 5.49 7.73
CA ASN A 88 15.85 6.95 7.91
C ASN A 88 15.93 7.72 6.58
N ALA A 89 16.27 7.04 5.48
CA ALA A 89 16.52 7.65 4.17
C ALA A 89 15.41 8.60 3.70
N TYR A 90 14.13 8.29 3.95
CA TYR A 90 13.04 9.19 3.55
C TYR A 90 13.12 10.55 4.28
N HIS A 91 13.36 10.54 5.59
CA HIS A 91 13.46 11.75 6.38
C HIS A 91 14.75 12.53 6.08
N GLU A 92 15.87 11.83 5.89
CA GLU A 92 17.15 12.44 5.52
C GLU A 92 17.08 13.17 4.17
N ILE A 93 16.48 12.54 3.16
CA ILE A 93 16.43 13.10 1.81
C ILE A 93 15.40 14.25 1.74
N TRP A 94 14.19 14.02 2.27
CA TRP A 94 13.04 14.88 2.01
C TRP A 94 12.77 15.90 3.10
N LEU A 95 12.99 15.56 4.37
CA LEU A 95 12.57 16.37 5.53
C LEU A 95 13.72 17.08 6.24
N ASP A 96 14.87 17.20 5.58
CA ASP A 96 16.10 17.75 6.18
C ASP A 96 16.53 17.03 7.47
N GLY A 97 16.18 15.75 7.62
CA GLY A 97 16.69 14.93 8.71
C GLY A 97 18.21 14.88 8.66
N GLU A 98 18.87 15.04 9.81
CA GLU A 98 20.32 14.84 9.89
C GLU A 98 20.65 13.39 9.56
N LYS A 99 21.62 13.19 8.67
CA LYS A 99 22.14 11.85 8.40
C LYS A 99 22.81 11.34 9.67
N VAL A 100 22.20 10.35 10.31
CA VAL A 100 22.81 9.72 11.48
C VAL A 100 23.89 8.78 10.95
N LEU A 101 25.15 9.22 11.03
CA LEU A 101 26.32 8.37 10.78
C LEU A 101 26.53 7.43 11.97
N ASP A 102 25.52 6.63 12.32
CA ASP A 102 25.72 5.61 13.33
C ASP A 102 26.49 4.43 12.72
N SER A 103 27.35 3.82 13.53
CA SER A 103 28.15 2.65 13.16
C SER A 103 27.34 1.34 13.16
N SER A 104 26.05 1.43 13.49
CA SER A 104 25.09 0.34 13.37
C SER A 104 24.58 0.28 11.93
N GLU A 105 24.74 -0.88 11.26
CA GLU A 105 24.10 -1.12 9.96
C GLU A 105 22.59 -0.89 10.11
N GLU A 106 22.02 0.10 9.41
CA GLU A 106 20.57 0.22 9.25
C GLU A 106 20.06 -1.11 8.65
N LYS A 107 19.52 -1.98 9.51
CA LYS A 107 18.98 -3.27 9.11
C LYS A 107 17.48 -3.17 8.98
N GLU A 108 17.03 -3.15 7.73
CA GLU A 108 15.64 -3.42 7.38
C GLU A 108 15.27 -4.85 7.82
N PRO A 109 14.44 -5.03 8.87
CA PRO A 109 14.25 -6.34 9.48
C PRO A 109 13.41 -7.29 8.62
N ILE A 110 12.55 -6.74 7.75
CA ILE A 110 11.68 -7.50 6.85
C ILE A 110 12.29 -7.53 5.45
N TYR A 111 12.75 -6.38 4.95
CA TYR A 111 13.21 -6.24 3.58
C TYR A 111 14.68 -6.62 3.37
N GLY A 112 15.49 -6.59 4.42
CA GLY A 112 16.94 -6.74 4.31
C GLY A 112 17.56 -5.73 3.32
N ASN A 113 18.78 -6.02 2.89
CA ASN A 113 19.55 -5.10 2.05
C ASN A 113 19.03 -4.99 0.61
N THR A 114 18.28 -5.99 0.14
CA THR A 114 17.84 -6.09 -1.27
C THR A 114 16.39 -5.73 -1.49
N TYR A 115 15.62 -5.55 -0.42
CA TYR A 115 14.16 -5.41 -0.50
C TYR A 115 13.51 -6.62 -1.20
N LEU A 116 12.26 -6.47 -1.65
CA LEU A 116 11.57 -7.53 -2.38
C LEU A 116 12.09 -7.62 -3.82
N PRO A 117 11.94 -8.77 -4.50
CA PRO A 117 12.29 -8.89 -5.92
C PRO A 117 11.43 -7.99 -6.84
N ARG A 118 10.22 -7.63 -6.39
CA ARG A 118 9.32 -6.72 -7.10
C ARG A 118 8.31 -6.08 -6.16
N LYS A 119 7.53 -5.13 -6.68
CA LYS A 119 6.32 -4.60 -6.02
C LYS A 119 5.45 -5.73 -5.47
N PHE A 120 4.91 -5.52 -4.28
CA PHE A 120 4.01 -6.46 -3.61
C PHE A 120 2.70 -5.74 -3.26
N LYS A 121 1.56 -6.38 -3.45
CA LYS A 121 0.24 -5.77 -3.32
C LYS A 121 -0.64 -6.60 -2.42
N ILE A 122 -1.22 -5.94 -1.43
CA ILE A 122 -2.21 -6.52 -0.53
C ILE A 122 -3.54 -5.78 -0.68
N GLY A 123 -4.65 -6.51 -0.58
CA GLY A 123 -5.99 -5.93 -0.58
C GLY A 123 -6.96 -6.75 0.27
N ILE A 124 -7.88 -6.07 0.95
CA ILE A 124 -8.88 -6.66 1.85
C ILE A 124 -10.28 -6.41 1.30
N ALA A 125 -10.96 -7.47 0.86
CA ALA A 125 -12.35 -7.42 0.43
C ALA A 125 -13.29 -7.78 1.58
N VAL A 126 -14.47 -7.13 1.61
CA VAL A 126 -15.54 -7.43 2.55
C VAL A 126 -16.75 -7.93 1.76
N PRO A 127 -17.04 -9.24 1.77
CA PRO A 127 -18.20 -9.78 1.07
C PRO A 127 -19.52 -9.08 1.45
N PRO A 128 -20.45 -8.93 0.49
CA PRO A 128 -20.39 -9.42 -0.89
C PRO A 128 -19.57 -8.53 -1.85
N SER A 129 -18.90 -7.49 -1.35
CA SER A 129 -18.12 -6.56 -2.19
C SER A 129 -16.77 -7.13 -2.62
N ASN A 130 -16.40 -6.89 -3.87
CA ASN A 130 -15.04 -7.13 -4.40
C ASN A 130 -14.53 -5.88 -5.15
N ASP A 131 -14.82 -4.71 -4.60
CA ASP A 131 -14.43 -3.39 -5.10
C ASP A 131 -12.91 -3.17 -5.16
N ILE A 132 -12.14 -3.86 -4.34
CA ILE A 132 -10.66 -3.82 -4.36
C ILE A 132 -10.02 -4.81 -5.35
N ASP A 133 -10.84 -5.61 -6.04
CA ASP A 133 -10.40 -6.65 -6.98
C ASP A 133 -9.36 -7.62 -6.35
N VAL A 134 -9.84 -8.44 -5.39
CA VAL A 134 -9.01 -9.18 -4.42
C VAL A 134 -8.13 -10.24 -5.08
N TYR A 135 -8.59 -10.79 -6.20
CA TYR A 135 -7.86 -11.82 -6.95
C TYR A 135 -6.75 -11.24 -7.82
N SER A 136 -6.62 -9.91 -7.94
CA SER A 136 -5.52 -9.26 -8.66
C SER A 136 -4.30 -8.93 -7.77
N GLN A 137 -4.38 -9.26 -6.47
CA GLN A 137 -3.37 -8.96 -5.45
C GLN A 137 -2.37 -10.09 -5.26
N ASP A 138 -1.15 -9.77 -4.83
CA ASP A 138 -0.16 -10.78 -4.41
C ASP A 138 -0.68 -11.55 -3.19
N ILE A 139 -1.27 -10.83 -2.22
CA ILE A 139 -2.10 -11.38 -1.15
C ILE A 139 -3.47 -10.69 -1.18
N GLY A 140 -4.51 -11.48 -1.36
CA GLY A 140 -5.89 -11.07 -1.18
C GLY A 140 -6.46 -11.61 0.13
N LEU A 141 -7.06 -10.75 0.93
CA LEU A 141 -7.72 -11.11 2.18
C LEU A 141 -9.23 -10.91 2.00
N ILE A 142 -10.01 -11.97 2.16
CA ILE A 142 -11.47 -11.94 2.03
C ILE A 142 -12.04 -12.11 3.43
N ALA A 143 -12.64 -11.05 3.97
CA ALA A 143 -13.19 -11.03 5.32
C ALA A 143 -14.27 -12.09 5.50
N ILE A 144 -14.19 -12.82 6.61
CA ILE A 144 -15.22 -13.74 7.06
C ILE A 144 -15.87 -13.13 8.30
N VAL A 145 -17.17 -12.85 8.17
CA VAL A 145 -17.97 -12.19 9.19
C VAL A 145 -19.08 -13.14 9.64
N GLU A 146 -19.14 -13.41 10.94
CA GLU A 146 -20.19 -14.21 11.57
C GLU A 146 -20.84 -13.36 12.65
N GLN A 147 -22.19 -13.30 12.68
CA GLN A 147 -22.93 -12.53 13.68
C GLN A 147 -22.46 -11.06 13.80
N ASP A 148 -22.18 -10.42 12.67
CA ASP A 148 -21.63 -9.05 12.57
C ASP A 148 -20.21 -8.86 13.15
N GLU A 149 -19.51 -9.94 13.51
CA GLU A 149 -18.13 -9.91 13.99
C GLU A 149 -17.17 -10.48 12.94
N LEU A 150 -16.05 -9.78 12.72
CA LEU A 150 -14.95 -10.31 11.93
C LEU A 150 -14.31 -11.48 12.69
N ILE A 151 -14.25 -12.67 12.09
CA ILE A 151 -13.59 -13.84 12.69
C ILE A 151 -12.22 -14.12 12.05
N GLY A 152 -12.00 -13.66 10.82
CA GLY A 152 -10.76 -13.89 10.10
C GLY A 152 -10.87 -13.65 8.61
N PHE A 153 -9.94 -14.23 7.87
CA PHE A 153 -9.81 -14.00 6.43
C PHE A 153 -9.58 -15.31 5.69
N ASN A 154 -10.33 -15.50 4.61
CA ASN A 154 -9.91 -16.38 3.54
C ASN A 154 -8.76 -15.70 2.77
N VAL A 155 -7.68 -16.42 2.55
CA VAL A 155 -6.44 -15.88 1.96
C VAL A 155 -6.27 -16.39 0.53
N THR A 156 -6.09 -15.48 -0.41
CA THR A 156 -5.70 -15.78 -1.78
C THR A 156 -4.27 -15.32 -2.05
N ILE A 157 -3.47 -16.07 -2.81
CA ILE A 157 -2.10 -15.68 -3.16
C ILE A 157 -1.81 -15.73 -4.65
N GLY A 158 -0.85 -14.91 -5.10
CA GLY A 158 -0.25 -15.00 -6.43
C GLY A 158 -1.11 -14.43 -7.56
N GLY A 159 -1.96 -13.44 -7.26
CA GLY A 159 -2.66 -12.65 -8.26
C GLY A 159 -1.77 -11.57 -8.87
N GLY A 160 -1.99 -11.24 -10.14
CA GLY A 160 -1.22 -10.20 -10.81
C GLY A 160 -1.65 -10.01 -12.27
N MET A 161 -1.58 -8.76 -12.75
CA MET A 161 -2.06 -8.39 -14.09
C MET A 161 -0.94 -8.11 -15.10
N GLY A 162 0.32 -8.24 -14.68
CA GLY A 162 1.46 -7.91 -15.53
C GLY A 162 1.66 -8.92 -16.65
N MET A 163 1.75 -8.45 -17.89
CA MET A 163 2.11 -9.25 -19.06
C MET A 163 2.85 -8.39 -20.08
N THR A 164 3.56 -9.04 -21.00
CA THR A 164 4.25 -8.40 -22.12
C THR A 164 3.71 -8.95 -23.42
N HIS A 165 3.32 -8.07 -24.35
CA HIS A 165 2.84 -8.49 -25.66
C HIS A 165 3.90 -9.31 -26.40
N GLY A 166 3.50 -10.48 -26.90
CA GLY A 166 4.39 -11.40 -27.62
C GLY A 166 5.27 -12.29 -26.74
N ILE A 167 5.22 -12.18 -25.40
CA ILE A 167 5.93 -13.06 -24.47
C ILE A 167 4.93 -13.88 -23.68
N THR A 168 4.70 -15.12 -24.13
CA THR A 168 3.67 -16.02 -23.60
C THR A 168 3.93 -16.51 -22.18
N GLU A 169 5.19 -16.45 -21.73
CA GLU A 169 5.63 -16.79 -20.38
C GLU A 169 5.17 -15.74 -19.36
N THR A 170 4.76 -14.56 -19.80
CA THR A 170 4.20 -13.49 -18.94
C THR A 170 2.70 -13.37 -19.20
N TYR A 171 1.89 -13.53 -18.16
CA TYR A 171 0.43 -13.57 -18.28
C TYR A 171 -0.23 -13.04 -17.01
N PRO A 172 -1.46 -12.49 -17.11
CA PRO A 172 -2.26 -12.18 -15.94
C PRO A 172 -2.68 -13.49 -15.24
N GLN A 173 -2.66 -13.47 -13.91
CA GLN A 173 -3.03 -14.60 -13.08
C GLN A 173 -3.97 -14.15 -11.96
N LEU A 174 -5.01 -14.95 -11.71
CA LEU A 174 -5.87 -14.77 -10.54
C LEU A 174 -5.22 -15.40 -9.31
N GLY A 175 -5.37 -14.72 -8.17
CA GLY A 175 -4.99 -15.25 -6.88
C GLY A 175 -5.71 -16.56 -6.58
N ARG A 176 -5.02 -17.51 -5.95
CA ARG A 176 -5.59 -18.81 -5.59
C ARG A 176 -5.90 -18.83 -4.11
N LEU A 177 -7.12 -19.20 -3.75
CA LEU A 177 -7.52 -19.43 -2.36
C LEU A 177 -6.66 -20.55 -1.78
N ILE A 178 -5.96 -20.28 -0.68
CA ILE A 178 -5.06 -21.25 -0.03
C ILE A 178 -5.54 -21.69 1.35
N GLY A 179 -6.45 -20.95 1.97
CA GLY A 179 -6.97 -21.31 3.27
C GLY A 179 -7.58 -20.13 4.02
N PHE A 180 -7.77 -20.34 5.32
CA PHE A 180 -8.32 -19.38 6.26
C PHE A 180 -7.29 -19.06 7.34
N ILE A 181 -7.24 -17.81 7.79
CA ILE A 181 -6.47 -17.39 8.95
C ILE A 181 -7.34 -16.61 9.94
N PRO A 182 -7.23 -16.87 11.25
CA PRO A 182 -7.87 -16.06 12.28
C PRO A 182 -7.39 -14.60 12.22
N LYS A 183 -8.27 -13.65 12.54
CA LYS A 183 -7.95 -12.21 12.42
C LYS A 183 -6.77 -11.79 13.31
N GLU A 184 -6.50 -12.49 14.40
CA GLU A 184 -5.39 -12.20 15.32
C GLU A 184 -4.03 -12.49 14.68
N LYS A 185 -3.98 -13.34 13.64
CA LYS A 185 -2.77 -13.82 12.98
C LYS A 185 -2.50 -13.17 11.64
N VAL A 186 -3.36 -12.27 11.16
CA VAL A 186 -3.26 -11.71 9.78
C VAL A 186 -2.04 -10.82 9.55
N VAL A 187 -1.48 -10.22 10.59
CA VAL A 187 -0.33 -9.30 10.48
C VAL A 187 1.02 -10.03 10.61
N ASP A 188 1.03 -11.17 11.31
CA ASP A 188 2.23 -11.96 11.59
C ASP A 188 2.51 -12.96 10.45
#